data_AF-A0AAW9GGF5-F1
#
_entry.id   AF-A0AAW9GGF5-F1
#
_cell.length_a   1.000
_cell.length_b   1.000
_cell.length_c   1.000
_cell.angle_alpha   90.00
_cell.angle_beta   90.00
_cell.angle_gamma   90.00
#
_symmetry.space_group_name_H-M   'P 1'
#
loop_
_entity.id
_entity.type
_entity.pdbx_description
1 polymer ?
#
loop_
_entity_poly.entity_id
_entity_poly.type
_entity_poly.pdbx_seq_one_letter_code
_entity_poly.pdbx_strand_id
1 'polypeptide(L)'
;MEHHETLGMIVKKSRQNKKLRQIEVSKSASISRNYLSDIENDRYTPSLKTFIRLASVLELDLNLLIKMTEIQVNKREEDSKCTIS
;
A
#
# COMPACT_ATOMS: atom_id res chain seq x y z
N MET A 1 -17.54 -15.94 3.50
CA MET A 1 -17.07 -14.71 4.17
C MET A 1 -16.07 -14.07 3.25
N GLU A 2 -16.35 -12.87 2.76
CA GLU A 2 -15.36 -12.10 2.01
C GLU A 2 -14.25 -11.66 2.97
N HIS A 3 -13.03 -12.11 2.73
CA HIS A 3 -11.86 -11.62 3.46
C HIS A 3 -11.39 -10.33 2.79
N HIS A 4 -11.89 -9.20 3.27
CA HIS A 4 -11.37 -7.90 2.87
C HIS A 4 -10.01 -7.67 3.54
N GLU A 5 -8.93 -7.65 2.75
CA GLU A 5 -7.60 -7.33 3.26
C GLU A 5 -7.48 -5.82 3.57
N THR A 6 -7.07 -5.49 4.78
CA THR A 6 -6.79 -4.11 5.17
C THR A 6 -5.38 -3.67 4.77
N LEU A 7 -5.16 -2.37 4.75
CA LEU A 7 -3.84 -1.78 4.53
C LEU A 7 -2.81 -2.31 5.54
N GLY A 8 -3.18 -2.37 6.82
CA GLY A 8 -2.30 -2.89 7.87
C GLY A 8 -1.91 -4.35 7.64
N MET A 9 -2.87 -5.18 7.23
CA MET A 9 -2.62 -6.58 6.88
C MET A 9 -1.66 -6.73 5.71
N ILE A 10 -1.82 -5.93 4.65
CA ILE A 10 -0.91 -5.97 3.48
C ILE A 10 0.51 -5.56 3.87
N VAL A 11 0.65 -4.47 4.64
CA VAL A 11 1.96 -4.01 5.14
C VAL A 11 2.63 -5.11 5.97
N LYS A 12 1.88 -5.74 6.88
CA LYS A 12 2.38 -6.83 7.73
C LYS A 12 2.80 -8.05 6.91
N LYS A 13 1.97 -8.49 5.96
CA LYS A 13 2.25 -9.62 5.08
C LYS A 13 3.50 -9.37 4.24
N SER A 14 3.61 -8.21 3.59
CA SER A 14 4.79 -7.89 2.79
C SER A 14 6.07 -7.87 3.63
N ARG A 15 6.02 -7.27 4.83
CA ARG A 15 7.15 -7.32 5.76
C ARG A 15 7.56 -8.75 6.12
N GLN A 16 6.58 -9.61 6.43
CA GLN A 16 6.84 -11.01 6.80
C GLN A 16 7.38 -11.84 5.63
N ASN A 17 6.87 -11.62 4.42
CA ASN A 17 7.36 -12.27 3.20
C ASN A 17 8.83 -11.91 2.92
N LYS A 18 9.21 -10.67 3.21
CA LYS A 18 10.61 -10.21 3.17
C LYS A 18 11.46 -10.63 4.38
N LYS A 19 10.87 -11.33 5.36
CA LYS A 19 11.51 -11.77 6.61
C LYS A 19 12.14 -10.63 7.43
N LEU A 20 11.60 -9.42 7.30
CA LEU A 20 12.07 -8.24 8.03
C LEU A 20 11.40 -8.11 9.39
N ARG A 21 12.15 -7.70 10.40
CA ARG A 21 11.62 -7.28 11.70
C ARG A 21 11.02 -5.88 11.57
N GLN A 22 10.02 -5.58 12.40
CA GLN A 22 9.40 -4.24 12.43
C GLN A 22 10.43 -3.12 12.66
N ILE A 23 11.47 -3.38 13.47
CA ILE A 23 12.52 -2.39 13.72
C ILE A 23 13.30 -2.03 12.44
N GLU A 24 13.55 -2.98 11.55
CA GLU A 24 14.30 -2.79 10.31
C GLU A 24 13.50 -1.94 9.30
N VAL A 25 12.21 -2.25 9.15
CA VAL A 25 11.30 -1.46 8.31
C VAL A 25 11.10 -0.07 8.89
N SER A 26 10.89 0.06 10.20
CA SER A 26 10.66 1.35 10.83
C SER A 26 11.85 2.30 10.68
N LYS A 27 13.09 1.79 10.79
CA LYS A 27 14.31 2.56 10.55
C LYS A 27 14.41 3.02 9.09
N SER A 28 14.22 2.09 8.15
CA SER A 28 14.30 2.37 6.71
C SER A 28 13.22 3.33 6.24
N ALA A 29 12.00 3.15 6.73
CA ALA A 29 10.88 4.06 6.51
C ALA A 29 10.89 5.25 7.47
N SER A 30 11.95 5.45 8.27
CA SER A 30 12.15 6.56 9.22
C SER A 30 10.88 6.95 10.00
N ILE A 31 10.26 5.95 10.62
CA ILE A 31 9.13 6.05 11.55
C ILE A 31 9.45 5.29 12.84
N SER A 32 8.67 5.49 13.90
CA SER A 32 8.85 4.69 15.11
C SER A 32 8.38 3.24 14.90
N ARG A 33 9.02 2.29 15.60
CA ARG A 33 8.60 0.88 15.60
C ARG A 33 7.16 0.73 16.09
N ASN A 34 6.78 1.48 17.12
CA ASN A 34 5.42 1.43 17.68
C ASN A 34 4.41 1.90 16.62
N TYR A 35 4.71 2.98 15.89
CA TYR A 35 3.82 3.46 14.84
C TYR A 35 3.66 2.45 13.70
N LEU A 36 4.74 1.78 13.27
CA LEU A 36 4.64 0.66 12.33
C LEU A 36 3.76 -0.47 12.88
N SER A 37 3.94 -0.83 14.16
CA SER A 37 3.11 -1.85 14.80
C SER A 37 1.63 -1.43 14.86
N ASP A 38 1.34 -0.16 15.07
CA ASP A 38 -0.02 0.36 15.09
C ASP A 38 -0.66 0.32 13.71
N ILE A 39 0.11 0.62 12.66
CA ILE A 39 -0.31 0.46 11.26
C ILE A 39 -0.62 -1.01 10.96
N GLU A 40 0.29 -1.94 11.30
CA GLU A 40 0.14 -3.38 11.01
C GLU A 40 -1.03 -4.06 11.74
N ASN A 41 -1.59 -3.42 12.77
CA ASN A 41 -2.74 -3.92 13.52
C ASN A 41 -3.97 -3.00 13.34
N ASP A 42 -3.98 -2.19 12.27
CA ASP A 42 -5.09 -1.31 11.89
C ASP A 42 -5.53 -0.32 12.98
N ARG A 43 -4.64 0.00 13.94
CA ARG A 43 -4.90 1.02 14.97
C ARG A 43 -4.70 2.44 14.45
N TYR A 44 -3.85 2.60 13.43
CA TYR A 44 -3.59 3.89 12.80
C TYR A 44 -3.48 3.76 11.28
N THR A 45 -4.09 4.70 10.59
CA THR A 45 -3.90 4.88 9.15
C THR A 45 -2.68 5.78 8.91
N PRO A 46 -1.67 5.36 8.14
CA PRO A 46 -0.53 6.20 7.81
C PRO A 46 -0.94 7.36 6.89
N SER A 47 -0.24 8.49 6.99
CA SER A 47 -0.32 9.52 5.95
C SER A 47 0.15 8.99 4.60
N LEU A 48 -0.26 9.60 3.49
CA LEU A 48 0.22 9.23 2.15
C LEU A 48 1.75 9.25 2.06
N LYS A 49 2.39 10.28 2.64
CA LYS A 49 3.86 10.38 2.70
C LYS A 49 4.49 9.20 3.45
N THR A 50 3.91 8.80 4.58
CA THR A 50 4.37 7.64 5.34
C THR A 50 4.16 6.36 4.55
N PHE A 51 3.00 6.21 3.89
CA PHE A 51 2.68 5.04 3.10
C PHE A 51 3.63 4.88 1.91
N ILE A 52 3.95 5.95 1.17
CA ILE A 52 4.93 5.92 0.07
C ILE A 52 6.30 5.41 0.56
N ARG A 53 6.74 5.83 1.75
CA ARG A 53 8.00 5.36 2.34
C ARG A 53 7.95 3.89 2.73
N LEU A 54 6.83 3.43 3.30
CA LEU A 54 6.62 2.02 3.59
C LEU A 54 6.59 1.19 2.31
N ALA A 55 5.88 1.66 1.28
CA ALA A 55 5.78 1.01 -0.01
C ALA A 55 7.14 0.89 -0.70
N SER A 56 7.98 1.93 -0.61
CA SER A 56 9.35 1.89 -1.13
C SER A 56 10.21 0.83 -0.43
N VAL A 57 10.15 0.72 0.90
CA VAL A 57 10.93 -0.28 1.67
C VAL A 57 10.39 -1.70 1.45
N LEU A 58 9.07 -1.84 1.39
CA LEU A 58 8.37 -3.12 1.31
C LEU A 58 8.09 -3.56 -0.14
N GLU A 59 8.53 -2.78 -1.14
CA GLU A 59 8.24 -3.01 -2.56
C GLU A 59 6.75 -3.26 -2.82
N LEU A 60 5.88 -2.44 -2.20
CA LEU A 60 4.44 -2.51 -2.42
C LEU A 60 4.06 -1.70 -3.65
N ASP A 61 3.13 -2.26 -4.45
CA ASP A 61 2.52 -1.54 -5.56
C ASP A 61 1.54 -0.47 -5.04
N LEU A 62 1.73 0.80 -5.41
CA LEU A 62 0.82 1.88 -5.04
C LEU A 62 -0.58 1.73 -5.64
N ASN A 63 -0.75 0.92 -6.70
CA ASN A 63 -2.05 0.55 -7.24
C ASN A 63 -2.96 -0.15 -6.20
N LEU A 64 -2.38 -0.65 -5.10
CA LEU A 64 -3.14 -1.17 -3.96
C LEU A 64 -4.07 -0.12 -3.35
N LEU A 65 -3.69 1.17 -3.36
CA LEU A 65 -4.56 2.24 -2.86
C LEU A 65 -5.83 2.39 -3.71
N ILE A 66 -5.72 2.20 -5.03
CA ILE A 66 -6.84 2.29 -5.96
C ILE A 66 -7.83 1.15 -5.72
N LYS A 67 -7.34 -0.05 -5.36
CA LYS A 67 -8.18 -1.22 -5.06
C LYS A 67 -8.91 -1.09 -3.72
N MET A 68 -8.37 -0.33 -2.76
CA MET A 68 -8.96 -0.14 -1.44
C MET A 68 -10.02 0.96 -1.40
N THR A 69 -9.97 1.89 -2.34
CA THR A 69 -11.00 2.92 -2.50
C THR A 69 -11.95 2.49 -3.61
N GLU A 70 -13.21 2.21 -3.31
CA GLU A 70 -14.24 2.03 -4.34
C GLU A 70 -14.51 3.36 -5.07
N ILE A 71 -13.55 3.80 -5.88
CA ILE A 71 -13.78 4.87 -6.83
C ILE A 71 -14.03 4.17 -8.16
N GLN A 72 -15.28 4.22 -8.62
CA GLN A 72 -15.64 3.84 -9.98
C GLN A 72 -14.90 4.78 -10.93
N VAL A 73 -13.68 4.39 -11.34
CA VAL A 73 -13.01 5.03 -12.45
C VAL A 73 -13.83 4.64 -13.67
N ASN A 74 -14.72 5.52 -14.12
CA ASN A 74 -15.22 5.48 -15.48
C ASN A 74 -13.98 5.50 -16.38
N LYS A 75 -13.63 4.34 -16.93
CA LYS A 75 -12.69 4.25 -18.04
C LYS A 75 -13.26 5.15 -19.12
N ARG A 76 -12.72 6.36 -19.24
CA ARG A 76 -12.83 7.09 -20.50
C ARG A 76 -12.02 6.25 -21.47
N GLU A 77 -12.73 5.60 -22.39
CA GLU A 77 -12.15 5.05 -23.60
C GLU A 77 -11.44 6.20 -24.30
N GLU A 78 -10.13 6.30 -24.13
CA GLU A 78 -9.32 7.17 -24.99
C GLU A 78 -9.06 6.41 -26.29
N ASP A 79 -9.93 6.70 -27.25
CA ASP A 79 -9.58 7.05 -28.62
C ASP A 79 -8.34 6.34 -29.21
N SER A 80 -8.60 5.22 -29.88
CA SER A 80 -7.79 4.80 -31.02
C SER A 80 -8.69 4.54 -32.23
N LYS A 81 -9.47 5.56 -32.62
CA LYS A 81 -9.79 5.78 -34.04
C LYS A 81 -8.75 6.74 -34.63
N CYS A 82 -7.54 6.23 -34.83
CA CYS A 82 -6.64 6.83 -35.80
C CYS A 82 -5.63 5.77 -36.24
N THR A 83 -5.95 5.07 -37.32
CA THR A 83 -4.91 4.78 -38.31
C THR A 83 -5.41 5.37 -39.62
N ILE A 84 -4.63 6.33 -40.07
CA ILE A 84 -4.78 7.12 -41.28
C ILE A 84 -4.43 6.21 -42.46
N SER A 85 -5.21 6.35 -43.55
CA SER A 85 -5.03 5.82 -44.92
C SER A 85 -5.31 4.34 -45.14
#